data_AF-A0A6A6VP86-F1
#
_entry.id   AF-A0A6A6VP86-F1
#
_cell.length_a   1.000
_cell.length_b   1.000
_cell.length_c   1.000
_cell.angle_alpha   90.00
_cell.angle_beta   90.00
_cell.angle_gamma   90.00
#
_symmetry.space_group_name_H-M   'P 1'
#
loop_
_entity.id
_entity.type
_entity.pdbx_description
1 polymer ?
#
loop_
_entity_poly.entity_id
_entity_poly.type
_entity_poly.pdbx_seq_one_letter_code
_entity_poly.pdbx_strand_id
1 'polypeptide(L)'
;MAWVQETMQSLLARDRNMILNIQLFVCGEFLSRKTVKGDIKRLGLRITPTFCAMDTPCVIAHELHERKGRTIVSLCVDKLTNQAIRKAVCQEADRGVVVEELDFRLYQSVRKHTARETGSD
;
A
#
# COMPACT_ATOMS: atom_id res chain seq x y z
N MET A 1 1.00 5.71 -19.27
CA MET A 1 1.16 6.17 -17.87
C MET A 1 0.13 7.22 -17.44
N ALA A 2 -0.54 7.95 -18.34
CA ALA A 2 -1.52 8.99 -17.99
C ALA A 2 -2.67 8.51 -17.08
N TRP A 3 -3.20 7.30 -17.32
CA TRP A 3 -4.35 6.78 -16.59
C TRP A 3 -4.11 6.60 -15.08
N VAL A 4 -2.89 6.23 -14.66
CA VAL A 4 -2.57 6.05 -13.22
C VAL A 4 -2.59 7.42 -12.53
N GLN A 5 -1.99 8.43 -13.16
CA GLN A 5 -2.01 9.80 -12.66
C GLN A 5 -3.43 10.36 -12.59
N GLU A 6 -4.24 10.17 -13.63
CA GLU A 6 -5.64 10.58 -13.66
C GLU A 6 -6.47 9.90 -12.57
N THR A 7 -6.26 8.59 -12.37
CA THR A 7 -6.92 7.82 -11.30
C THR A 7 -6.55 8.38 -9.92
N MET A 8 -5.26 8.60 -9.66
CA MET A 8 -4.81 9.18 -8.39
C MET A 8 -5.38 10.58 -8.16
N GLN A 9 -5.41 11.43 -9.19
CA GLN A 9 -6.00 12.76 -9.10
C GLN A 9 -7.51 12.71 -8.83
N SER A 10 -8.23 11.79 -9.48
CA SER A 10 -9.67 11.57 -9.24
C SER A 10 -9.95 11.10 -7.81
N LEU A 11 -9.14 10.19 -7.26
CA LEU A 11 -9.25 9.75 -5.86
C LEU A 11 -9.00 10.91 -4.89
N LEU A 12 -7.96 11.71 -5.12
CA LEU A 12 -7.63 12.85 -4.26
C LEU A 12 -8.69 13.96 -4.34
N ALA A 13 -9.32 14.17 -5.48
CA ALA A 13 -10.42 15.12 -5.62
C ALA A 13 -11.66 14.72 -4.79
N ARG A 14 -11.85 13.41 -4.56
CA ARG A 14 -12.94 12.86 -3.74
C ARG A 14 -12.60 12.80 -2.25
N ASP A 15 -11.31 12.87 -1.90
CA ASP A 15 -10.80 12.79 -0.53
C ASP A 15 -10.97 14.11 0.24
N ARG A 16 -12.22 14.43 0.60
CA ARG A 16 -12.58 15.66 1.33
C ARG A 16 -12.00 15.71 2.75
N ASN A 17 -11.83 14.55 3.38
CA ASN A 17 -11.39 14.43 4.77
C ASN A 17 -9.88 14.21 4.90
N MET A 18 -9.13 14.30 3.81
CA MET A 18 -7.67 14.12 3.79
C MET A 18 -7.21 12.78 4.38
N ILE A 19 -7.99 11.72 4.21
CA ILE A 19 -7.64 10.39 4.72
C ILE A 19 -6.64 9.68 3.82
N LEU A 20 -6.53 10.09 2.55
CA LEU A 20 -5.61 9.50 1.60
C LEU A 20 -4.25 10.21 1.63
N ASN A 21 -3.21 9.45 1.95
CA ASN A 21 -1.83 9.83 1.72
C ASN A 21 -1.25 8.94 0.60
N ILE A 22 -0.87 9.54 -0.54
CA ILE A 22 -0.33 8.81 -1.69
C ILE A 22 1.12 9.23 -1.88
N GLN A 23 2.04 8.28 -1.71
CA GLN A 23 3.48 8.46 -1.95
C GLN A 23 3.88 7.72 -3.23
N LEU A 24 4.63 8.39 -4.11
CA LEU A 24 5.07 7.82 -5.39
C LEU A 24 6.59 7.75 -5.45
N PHE A 25 7.14 6.55 -5.50
CA PHE A 25 8.57 6.29 -5.64
C PHE A 25 8.86 5.82 -7.07
N VAL A 26 9.70 6.56 -7.79
CA VAL A 26 10.00 6.27 -9.20
C VAL A 26 11.43 5.74 -9.33
N CYS A 27 11.54 4.45 -9.65
CA CYS A 27 12.80 3.76 -9.95
C CYS A 27 13.04 3.69 -11.48
N GLY A 28 14.31 3.74 -11.91
CA GLY A 28 14.70 3.48 -13.31
C GLY A 28 15.02 4.73 -14.13
N GLU A 29 15.04 4.59 -15.46
CA GLU A 29 15.25 5.72 -16.37
C GLU A 29 14.11 6.71 -16.24
N PHE A 30 14.44 7.94 -15.84
CA PHE A 30 13.45 8.96 -15.55
C PHE A 30 12.63 9.28 -16.81
N LEU A 31 11.32 9.50 -16.64
CA LEU A 31 10.37 9.84 -17.72
C LEU A 31 10.74 11.13 -18.48
N SER A 32 11.77 11.85 -18.05
CA SER A 32 12.29 13.06 -18.70
C SER A 32 13.79 13.20 -18.46
N ARG A 33 14.52 13.67 -19.48
CA ARG A 33 15.94 14.07 -19.39
C ARG A 33 16.20 15.17 -18.36
N LYS A 34 15.16 15.89 -17.93
CA LYS A 34 15.22 16.97 -16.94
C LYS A 34 14.93 16.49 -15.51
N THR A 35 14.89 15.18 -15.29
CA THR A 35 14.58 14.62 -13.97
C THR A 35 15.76 13.78 -13.54
N VAL A 36 16.24 14.04 -12.34
CA VAL A 36 17.43 13.40 -11.78
C VAL A 36 17.05 12.60 -10.54
N LYS A 37 17.87 11.61 -10.18
CA LYS A 37 17.70 10.85 -8.94
C LYS A 37 17.63 11.81 -7.74
N GLY A 38 16.64 11.63 -6.89
CA GLY A 38 16.42 12.47 -5.71
C GLY A 38 15.62 13.74 -5.97
N ASP A 39 15.25 14.03 -7.22
CA ASP A 39 14.32 15.13 -7.51
C ASP A 39 12.99 14.90 -6.76
N ILE A 40 12.35 16.02 -6.44
CA ILE A 40 11.01 16.08 -5.89
C ILE A 40 10.20 16.99 -6.82
N LYS A 41 9.22 16.42 -7.55
CA LYS A 41 8.33 17.20 -8.43
C LYS A 41 6.92 17.11 -7.89
N ARG A 42 6.11 18.15 -8.05
CA ARG A 42 4.69 18.12 -7.63
C ARG A 42 3.83 17.73 -8.82
N LEU A 43 3.04 16.67 -8.69
CA LEU A 43 2.04 16.24 -9.67
C LEU A 43 0.65 16.64 -9.16
N GLY A 44 0.12 17.76 -9.65
CA GLY A 44 -1.15 18.30 -9.16
C GLY A 44 -1.07 18.83 -7.72
N LEU A 45 -2.17 18.74 -6.97
CA LEU A 45 -2.26 19.42 -5.67
C LEU A 45 -1.61 18.66 -4.51
N ARG A 46 -1.60 17.32 -4.52
CA ARG A 46 -1.24 16.53 -3.32
C ARG A 46 -0.35 15.31 -3.60
N ILE A 47 0.18 15.16 -4.81
CA ILE A 47 1.09 14.06 -5.16
C ILE A 47 2.49 14.63 -5.32
N THR A 48 3.43 14.06 -4.57
CA THR A 48 4.84 14.42 -4.64
C THR A 48 5.64 13.16 -4.99
N PRO A 49 5.96 12.91 -6.28
CA PRO A 49 6.93 11.90 -6.66
C PRO A 49 8.31 12.18 -6.07
N THR A 50 8.88 11.12 -5.52
CA THR A 50 10.30 11.04 -5.14
C THR A 50 11.01 10.16 -6.15
N PHE A 51 12.01 10.71 -6.83
CA PHE A 51 12.77 10.00 -7.86
C PHE A 51 13.89 9.14 -7.25
N CYS A 52 13.50 8.19 -6.40
CA CYS A 52 14.38 7.18 -5.81
C CYS A 52 13.60 5.89 -5.53
N ALA A 53 14.35 4.83 -5.23
CA ALA A 53 13.76 3.63 -4.67
C ALA A 53 13.16 3.92 -3.29
N MET A 54 12.01 3.28 -3.01
CA MET A 54 11.38 3.34 -1.71
C MET A 54 12.32 2.78 -0.64
N ASP A 55 12.59 3.57 0.40
CA ASP A 55 13.22 3.10 1.62
C ASP A 55 12.16 2.41 2.48
N THR A 56 11.94 1.12 2.21
CA THR A 56 10.89 0.34 2.84
C THR A 56 10.95 0.36 4.37
N PRO A 57 12.11 0.11 5.04
CA PRO A 57 12.21 0.23 6.49
C PRO A 57 11.76 1.59 7.02
N CYS A 58 12.22 2.68 6.41
CA CYS A 58 11.88 4.03 6.85
C CYS A 58 10.38 4.32 6.72
N VAL A 59 9.79 3.98 5.57
CA VAL A 59 8.35 4.19 5.31
C VAL A 59 7.49 3.38 6.28
N ILE A 60 7.81 2.10 6.49
CA ILE A 60 7.05 1.24 7.39
C ILE A 60 7.14 1.72 8.83
N ALA A 61 8.35 2.04 9.32
CA ALA A 61 8.53 2.54 10.68
C ALA A 61 7.75 3.85 10.88
N HIS A 62 7.84 4.79 9.94
CA HIS A 62 7.10 6.05 10.02
C HIS A 62 5.59 5.82 10.09
N GLU A 63 5.02 5.01 9.20
CA GLU A 63 3.57 4.78 9.17
C GLU A 63 3.06 4.01 10.41
N LEU A 64 3.87 3.10 10.98
CA LEU A 64 3.50 2.35 12.20
C LEU A 64 3.66 3.18 13.48
N HIS A 65 4.59 4.14 13.52
CA HIS A 65 4.80 4.99 14.70
C HIS A 65 3.91 6.23 14.73
N GLU A 66 3.65 6.86 13.58
CA GLU A 66 2.83 8.07 13.51
C GLU A 66 1.33 7.74 13.63
N ARG A 67 0.91 6.56 13.16
CA ARG A 67 -0.50 6.17 13.21
C ARG A 67 -0.80 5.30 14.42
N LYS A 68 -1.80 5.72 15.19
CA LYS A 68 -2.31 4.94 16.33
C LYS A 68 -3.31 3.88 15.86
N GLY A 69 -3.27 2.72 16.49
CA GLY A 69 -4.28 1.67 16.33
C GLY A 69 -3.79 0.47 15.51
N ARG A 70 -4.75 -0.30 15.00
CA ARG A 70 -4.46 -1.48 14.16
C ARG A 70 -4.22 -1.03 12.72
N THR A 71 -3.03 -1.35 12.21
CA THR A 71 -2.64 -1.06 10.82
C THR A 71 -2.70 -2.33 9.99
N ILE A 72 -3.31 -2.24 8.80
CA ILE A 72 -3.34 -3.33 7.82
C ILE A 72 -2.43 -2.95 6.66
N VAL A 73 -1.47 -3.82 6.34
CA VAL A 73 -0.59 -3.68 5.17
C VAL A 73 -1.05 -4.66 4.10
N SER A 74 -1.48 -4.14 2.95
CA SER A 74 -1.90 -4.95 1.79
C SER A 74 -0.95 -4.72 0.62
N LEU A 75 -0.49 -5.81 0.00
CA LEU A 75 0.62 -5.80 -0.94
C LEU A 75 0.24 -6.41 -2.29
N CYS A 76 0.57 -5.70 -3.38
CA CYS A 76 0.55 -6.22 -4.75
C CYS A 76 1.88 -5.87 -5.41
N VAL A 77 2.89 -6.69 -5.12
CA VAL A 77 4.30 -6.44 -5.50
C VAL A 77 4.99 -7.75 -5.87
N ASP A 78 6.18 -7.65 -6.48
CA ASP A 78 7.02 -8.82 -6.75
C ASP A 78 7.54 -9.46 -5.44
N LYS A 79 8.09 -10.67 -5.57
CA LYS A 79 8.56 -11.47 -4.43
C LYS A 79 9.66 -10.79 -3.61
N LEU A 80 10.60 -10.08 -4.25
CA LEU A 80 11.72 -9.44 -3.56
C LEU A 80 11.22 -8.25 -2.75
N THR A 81 10.37 -7.42 -3.36
CA THR A 81 9.74 -6.28 -2.67
C THR A 81 8.87 -6.76 -1.51
N ASN A 82 8.10 -7.84 -1.70
CA ASN A 82 7.30 -8.43 -0.62
C ASN A 82 8.17 -8.87 0.58
N GLN A 83 9.28 -9.56 0.33
CA GLN A 83 10.20 -9.99 1.38
C GLN A 83 10.83 -8.81 2.13
N ALA A 84 11.18 -7.73 1.42
CA ALA A 84 11.73 -6.52 2.04
C ALA A 84 10.70 -5.85 2.96
N ILE A 85 9.44 -5.74 2.53
CA ILE A 85 8.36 -5.18 3.34
C ILE A 85 8.07 -6.05 4.56
N ARG A 86 7.94 -7.37 4.38
CA ARG A 86 7.72 -8.30 5.51
C ARG A 86 8.84 -8.20 6.55
N LYS A 87 10.10 -8.15 6.11
CA LYS A 87 11.24 -7.97 7.01
C LYS A 87 11.15 -6.66 7.79
N ALA A 88 10.85 -5.54 7.13
CA ALA A 88 10.69 -4.25 7.78
C ALA A 88 9.56 -4.24 8.81
N VAL A 89 8.40 -4.81 8.48
CA VAL A 89 7.26 -4.91 9.42
C VAL A 89 7.62 -5.80 10.61
N CYS A 90 8.28 -6.93 10.41
CA CYS A 90 8.70 -7.81 11.51
C CYS A 90 9.76 -7.15 12.42
N GLN A 91 10.64 -6.31 11.88
CA GLN A 91 11.60 -5.56 12.71
C GLN A 91 10.91 -4.57 13.66
N GLU A 92 9.74 -4.05 13.29
CA GLU A 92 8.93 -3.23 14.19
C GLU A 92 8.23 -4.09 15.25
N ALA A 93 8.06 -5.40 15.02
CA ALA A 93 7.52 -6.30 16.03
C ALA A 93 8.44 -6.43 17.25
N ASP A 94 9.75 -6.46 17.01
CA ASP A 94 10.77 -6.45 18.06
C ASP A 94 10.74 -5.15 18.89
N ARG A 95 10.06 -4.10 18.40
CA ARG A 95 9.88 -2.81 19.08
C ARG A 95 8.52 -2.67 19.76
N GLY A 96 7.81 -3.78 19.95
CA GLY A 96 6.55 -3.83 20.69
C GLY A 96 5.29 -3.67 19.83
N VAL A 97 5.42 -3.77 18.50
CA VAL A 97 4.27 -3.90 17.60
C VAL A 97 3.87 -5.38 17.51
N VAL A 98 2.57 -5.69 17.49
CA VAL A 98 2.11 -7.05 17.22
C VAL A 98 1.85 -7.19 15.72
N VAL A 99 2.49 -8.18 15.09
CA VAL A 99 2.37 -8.46 13.65
C VAL A 99 1.70 -9.80 13.45
N GLU A 100 0.60 -9.81 12.69
CA GLU A 100 -0.10 -11.01 12.25
C GLU A 100 -0.16 -11.02 10.72
N GLU A 101 0.35 -12.08 10.10
CA GLU A 101 0.26 -12.26 8.66
C GLU A 101 -1.01 -13.04 8.31
N LEU A 102 -1.85 -12.44 7.49
CA LEU A 102 -3.11 -13.04 7.06
C LEU A 102 -2.92 -13.77 5.74
N ASP A 103 -3.46 -14.99 5.65
CA ASP A 103 -3.52 -15.72 4.39
C ASP A 103 -4.35 -14.93 3.36
N PHE A 104 -3.81 -14.76 2.15
CA PHE A 104 -4.57 -14.18 1.06
C PHE A 104 -5.70 -15.13 0.65
N ARG A 105 -6.93 -14.81 1.08
CA ARG A 105 -8.13 -15.51 0.62
C ARG A 105 -8.72 -14.74 -0.55
N LEU A 106 -8.61 -15.30 -1.75
CA LEU A 106 -9.43 -14.88 -2.88
C LEU A 106 -10.90 -14.90 -2.43
N TYR A 107 -11.65 -13.84 -2.74
CA TYR A 107 -13.08 -13.80 -2.46
C TYR A 107 -13.77 -14.94 -3.20
N GLN A 108 -13.98 -16.07 -2.53
CA GLN A 108 -14.84 -17.13 -3.02
C GLN A 108 -16.27 -16.61 -2.85
N SER A 109 -16.96 -16.38 -3.95
CA SER A 109 -18.38 -16.05 -3.90
C SER A 109 -19.08 -17.15 -3.09
N VAL A 110 -19.60 -16.80 -1.92
CA VAL A 110 -20.44 -17.71 -1.15
C VAL A 110 -21.70 -17.95 -1.97
N ARG A 111 -21.70 -19.02 -2.78
CA ARG A 111 -22.95 -19.61 -3.23
C ARG A 111 -23.61 -20.17 -1.97
N LYS A 112 -24.56 -19.42 -1.42
CA LYS A 112 -25.52 -19.95 -0.45
C LYS A 112 -26.28 -21.09 -1.14
N HIS A 113 -25.80 -22.31 -1.04
CA HIS A 113 -26.69 -23.46 -1.13
C HIS A 113 -27.35 -23.62 0.23
N THR A 114 -28.48 -22.94 0.40
CA THR A 114 -29.55 -23.44 1.25
C THR A 114 -29.94 -24.82 0.74
N ALA A 115 -29.55 -25.87 1.44
CA ALA A 115 -30.26 -27.12 1.46
C ALA A 115 -30.61 -27.38 2.93
N ARG A 116 -31.91 -27.29 3.20
CA ARG A 116 -32.56 -27.49 4.48
C ARG A 116 -32.16 -28.83 5.10
N GLU A 117 -32.04 -28.81 6.42
CA GLU A 117 -32.26 -29.97 7.26
C GLU A 117 -33.57 -30.65 6.89
N THR A 118 -33.52 -31.95 6.66
CA THR A 118 -34.60 -32.87 7.04
C THR A 118 -33.94 -34.14 7.55
N GLY A 119 -33.72 -34.21 8.86
CA GLY A 119 -33.85 -35.46 9.56
C GLY A 119 -35.32 -35.65 9.92
N SER A 120 -35.85 -36.84 9.67
CA SER A 120 -36.94 -37.45 10.43
C SER A 120 -36.98 -38.95 10.11
N ASP A 121 -36.80 -39.72 11.19
CA ASP A 121 -37.16 -41.11 11.51
C ASP A 121 -36.77 -42.27 10.57
#